data_AF-A0A4Q2A179-F1
#
_entry.id   AF-A0A4Q2A179-F1
#
_cell.length_a   1.000
_cell.length_b   1.000
_cell.length_c   1.000
_cell.angle_alpha   90.00
_cell.angle_beta   90.00
_cell.angle_gamma   90.00
#
_symmetry.space_group_name_H-M   'P 1'
#
loop_
_entity.id
_entity.type
_entity.pdbx_description
1 polymer ?
#
loop_
_entity_poly.entity_id
_entity_poly.type
_entity_poly.pdbx_seq_one_letter_code
_entity_poly.pdbx_strand_id
1 'polypeptide(L)'
;MSKHHYDFMGKGFNYVKAVKRLLGDQFTSVQLTDGVEFKWHTGNRILKLVDDLNTLVVIFDVPVPDLYKDNPIEVRHHHEVGHNKHEWIFKGDKIEDVYALIEIALRNFDPETTH
;
A
#
# COMPACT_ATOMS: atom_id res chain seq x y z
N MET A 1 -13.86 9.86 -18.83
CA MET A 1 -12.97 9.34 -17.77
C MET A 1 -13.51 8.00 -17.35
N SER A 2 -12.81 6.90 -17.64
CA SER A 2 -13.24 5.57 -17.22
C SER A 2 -13.18 5.51 -15.70
N LYS A 3 -14.29 5.24 -15.02
CA LYS A 3 -14.27 4.94 -13.58
C LYS A 3 -13.69 3.55 -13.46
N HIS A 4 -12.41 3.43 -13.05
CA HIS A 4 -11.87 2.14 -12.68
C HIS A 4 -12.70 1.60 -11.50
N HIS A 5 -13.34 0.46 -11.71
CA HIS A 5 -14.04 -0.26 -10.66
C HIS A 5 -13.03 -1.24 -10.09
N TYR A 6 -12.47 -0.92 -8.93
CA TYR A 6 -11.64 -1.85 -8.18
C TYR A 6 -12.52 -2.66 -7.26
N ASP A 7 -12.26 -3.95 -7.16
CA ASP A 7 -13.00 -4.89 -6.31
C ASP A 7 -12.06 -5.55 -5.31
N PHE A 8 -11.29 -4.74 -4.59
CA PHE A 8 -10.53 -5.15 -3.42
C PHE A 8 -11.43 -5.95 -2.44
N MET A 9 -11.37 -7.28 -2.48
CA MET A 9 -12.31 -8.19 -1.79
C MET A 9 -13.81 -7.84 -1.98
N GLY A 10 -14.20 -7.30 -3.13
CA GLY A 10 -15.58 -6.83 -3.36
C GLY A 10 -16.03 -5.64 -2.50
N LYS A 11 -15.10 -4.97 -1.81
CA LYS A 11 -15.34 -3.74 -1.01
C LYS A 11 -14.71 -2.48 -1.62
N GLY A 12 -14.05 -2.62 -2.77
CA GLY A 12 -13.70 -1.56 -3.72
C GLY A 12 -13.36 -0.18 -3.12
N PHE A 13 -14.04 0.86 -3.62
CA PHE A 13 -13.80 2.26 -3.28
C PHE A 13 -13.75 2.58 -1.77
N ASN A 14 -14.41 1.77 -0.93
CA ASN A 14 -14.40 1.99 0.52
C ASN A 14 -13.00 1.81 1.12
N TYR A 15 -12.22 0.85 0.63
CA TYR A 15 -10.84 0.66 1.08
C TYR A 15 -9.94 1.81 0.66
N VAL A 16 -10.05 2.28 -0.58
CA VAL A 16 -9.31 3.46 -1.04
C VAL A 16 -9.59 4.67 -0.15
N LYS A 17 -10.87 4.92 0.18
CA LYS A 17 -11.29 6.03 1.04
C LYS A 17 -10.79 5.89 2.47
N ALA A 18 -10.85 4.68 3.04
CA ALA A 18 -10.37 4.39 4.38
C ALA A 18 -8.86 4.61 4.50
N VAL A 19 -8.08 4.06 3.56
CA VAL A 19 -6.63 4.24 3.50
C VAL A 19 -6.26 5.71 3.30
N LYS A 20 -6.93 6.41 2.37
CA LYS A 20 -6.72 7.85 2.17
C LYS A 20 -6.94 8.65 3.47
N ARG A 21 -7.97 8.31 4.25
CA ARG A 21 -8.26 8.98 5.52
C ARG A 21 -7.15 8.77 6.55
N LEU A 22 -6.57 7.57 6.61
CA LEU A 22 -5.49 7.25 7.54
C LEU A 22 -4.17 7.91 7.16
N LEU A 23 -3.82 7.90 5.88
CA LEU A 23 -2.60 8.55 5.38
C LEU A 23 -2.63 10.07 5.54
N GLY A 24 -3.83 10.67 5.46
CA GLY A 24 -4.02 12.11 5.55
C GLY A 24 -3.90 12.82 4.21
N ASP A 25 -4.02 14.15 4.25
CA ASP A 25 -4.19 14.97 3.04
C ASP A 25 -2.91 15.12 2.21
N GLN A 26 -1.75 14.98 2.85
CA GLN A 26 -0.42 15.04 2.27
C GLN A 26 -0.10 13.94 1.22
N PHE A 27 -0.86 12.83 1.21
CA PHE A 27 -0.70 11.75 0.23
C PHE A 27 -1.79 11.79 -0.85
N THR A 28 -1.44 11.78 -2.12
CA THR A 28 -2.40 11.69 -3.23
C THR A 28 -2.62 10.24 -3.66
N SER A 29 -3.84 9.91 -4.11
CA SER A 29 -4.15 8.58 -4.66
C SER A 29 -4.07 8.60 -6.19
N VAL A 30 -3.33 7.68 -6.79
CA VAL A 30 -3.22 7.50 -8.25
C VAL A 30 -3.87 6.17 -8.63
N GLN A 31 -4.86 6.23 -9.51
CA GLN A 31 -5.57 5.06 -10.03
C GLN A 31 -4.78 4.43 -11.18
N LEU A 32 -4.43 3.16 -11.05
CA LEU A 32 -3.73 2.34 -12.04
C LEU A 32 -4.61 1.19 -12.53
N THR A 33 -4.15 0.46 -13.55
CA THR A 33 -4.90 -0.69 -14.09
C THR A 33 -5.02 -1.86 -13.12
N ASP A 34 -4.06 -2.00 -12.20
CA ASP A 34 -3.91 -3.14 -11.29
C ASP A 34 -4.08 -2.75 -9.81
N GLY A 35 -4.57 -1.54 -9.53
CA GLY A 35 -4.76 -1.06 -8.17
C GLY A 35 -4.68 0.45 -8.01
N VAL A 36 -4.46 0.90 -6.77
CA VAL A 36 -4.34 2.31 -6.41
C VAL A 36 -3.07 2.54 -5.61
N GLU A 37 -2.23 3.46 -6.07
CA GLU A 37 -1.04 3.92 -5.36
C GLU A 37 -1.34 5.14 -4.51
N PHE A 38 -0.66 5.24 -3.38
CA PHE A 38 -0.68 6.42 -2.53
C PHE A 38 0.72 7.03 -2.48
N LYS A 39 0.81 8.29 -2.90
CA LYS A 39 2.08 8.99 -3.14
C LYS A 39 2.14 10.28 -2.34
N TRP A 40 3.29 10.55 -1.74
CA TRP A 40 3.60 11.87 -1.21
C TRP A 40 3.57 12.92 -2.32
N HIS A 41 3.43 14.20 -1.96
CA HIS A 41 3.37 15.29 -2.94
C HIS A 41 4.62 15.41 -3.83
N THR A 42 5.77 14.82 -3.44
CA THR A 42 6.99 14.74 -4.26
C THR A 42 6.99 13.57 -5.25
N GLY A 43 6.00 12.68 -5.19
CA GLY A 43 5.87 11.50 -6.07
C GLY A 43 6.23 10.18 -5.40
N ASN A 44 6.87 10.20 -4.24
CA ASN A 44 7.33 8.98 -3.54
C ASN A 44 6.13 8.17 -3.04
N ARG A 45 6.05 6.90 -3.45
CA ARG A 45 4.97 5.99 -3.06
C ARG A 45 5.22 5.51 -1.62
N ILE A 46 4.18 5.55 -0.79
CA ILE A 46 4.24 4.91 0.53
C ILE A 46 3.67 3.49 0.46
N LEU A 47 2.55 3.33 -0.26
CA LEU A 47 1.90 2.04 -0.45
C LEU A 47 1.08 1.96 -1.74
N LYS A 48 0.74 0.73 -2.12
CA LYS A 48 -0.19 0.38 -3.18
C LYS A 48 -1.21 -0.64 -2.68
N LEU A 49 -2.49 -0.40 -2.96
CA LEU A 49 -3.54 -1.41 -2.89
C LEU A 49 -3.61 -2.11 -4.24
N VAL A 50 -3.49 -3.44 -4.28
CA VAL A 50 -3.57 -4.22 -5.53
C VAL A 50 -5.00 -4.73 -5.70
N ASP A 51 -5.54 -4.58 -6.91
CA ASP A 51 -6.89 -5.01 -7.24
C ASP A 51 -6.99 -6.54 -7.31
N ASP A 52 -7.44 -7.14 -6.21
CA ASP A 52 -7.63 -8.58 -6.09
C ASP A 52 -8.99 -8.87 -5.43
N LEU A 53 -9.77 -9.71 -6.11
CA LEU A 53 -11.14 -10.07 -5.74
C LEU A 53 -11.22 -10.94 -4.48
N ASN A 54 -10.16 -11.68 -4.18
CA ASN A 54 -10.17 -12.73 -3.17
C ASN A 54 -9.37 -12.34 -1.92
N THR A 55 -8.43 -11.40 -2.05
CA THR A 55 -7.47 -11.07 -1.00
C THR A 55 -7.19 -9.58 -0.94
N LEU A 56 -7.08 -9.02 0.25
CA LEU A 56 -6.59 -7.66 0.44
C LEU A 56 -5.07 -7.68 0.35
N VAL A 57 -4.56 -7.21 -0.79
CA VAL A 57 -3.12 -7.13 -1.06
C VAL A 57 -2.65 -5.69 -0.95
N VAL A 58 -1.70 -5.46 -0.06
CA VAL A 58 -1.09 -4.13 0.17
C VAL A 58 0.41 -4.25 0.05
N ILE A 59 1.00 -3.41 -0.80
CA ILE A 59 2.44 -3.33 -0.99
C ILE A 59 2.92 -2.03 -0.35
N PHE A 60 3.86 -2.10 0.58
CA PHE A 60 4.51 -0.95 1.19
C PHE A 60 5.91 -0.76 0.60
N ASP A 61 6.32 0.48 0.40
CA ASP A 61 7.68 0.85 -0.05
C ASP A 61 8.59 1.22 1.14
N VAL A 62 8.08 1.02 2.35
CA VAL A 62 8.79 1.25 3.60
C VAL A 62 8.72 0.01 4.48
N PRO A 63 9.72 -0.21 5.35
CA PRO A 63 9.73 -1.38 6.23
C PRO A 63 8.46 -1.46 7.09
N VAL A 64 7.80 -2.61 7.05
CA VAL A 64 6.74 -2.98 8.02
C VAL A 64 7.06 -4.36 8.61
N PRO A 65 6.89 -4.55 9.93
CA PRO A 65 7.22 -5.80 10.60
C PRO A 65 6.16 -6.86 10.31
N ASP A 66 6.55 -8.12 10.44
CA ASP A 66 5.62 -9.23 10.48
C ASP A 66 4.92 -9.28 11.85
N LEU A 67 3.65 -8.88 11.87
CA LEU A 67 2.83 -8.84 13.08
C LEU A 67 1.87 -10.03 13.20
N TYR A 68 1.59 -10.74 12.11
CA TYR A 68 0.46 -11.66 12.00
C TYR A 68 0.92 -13.03 11.53
N LYS A 69 0.88 -14.03 12.44
CA LYS A 69 1.32 -15.40 12.13
C LYS A 69 0.59 -16.03 10.94
N ASP A 70 -0.69 -15.70 10.76
CA ASP A 70 -1.52 -16.28 9.70
C ASP A 70 -1.39 -15.53 8.36
N ASN A 71 -0.92 -14.28 8.39
CA ASN A 71 -0.78 -13.39 7.23
C ASN A 71 0.62 -12.72 7.26
N PRO A 72 1.70 -13.49 7.07
CA PRO A 72 3.06 -12.97 7.19
C PRO A 72 3.37 -11.94 6.10
N ILE A 73 4.25 -10.98 6.42
CA ILE A 73 4.75 -10.00 5.45
C ILE A 73 5.79 -10.67 4.53
N GLU A 74 5.50 -10.70 3.23
CA GLU A 74 6.47 -11.11 2.22
C GLU A 74 7.37 -9.92 1.85
N VAL A 75 8.69 -10.08 1.86
CA VAL A 75 9.63 -9.05 1.40
C VAL A 75 10.14 -9.40 0.01
N ARG A 76 9.85 -8.55 -0.97
CA ARG A 76 10.34 -8.69 -2.33
C ARG A 76 11.46 -7.70 -2.60
N HIS A 77 12.53 -8.19 -3.21
CA HIS A 77 13.73 -7.42 -3.52
C HIS A 77 13.74 -7.11 -5.02
N HIS A 78 13.63 -5.84 -5.37
CA HIS A 78 13.78 -5.33 -6.72
C HIS A 78 15.17 -4.74 -6.89
N HIS A 79 15.88 -5.22 -7.91
CA HIS A 79 17.14 -4.65 -8.34
C HIS A 79 16.85 -3.84 -9.60
N GLU A 80 16.46 -2.57 -9.41
CA GLU A 80 16.39 -1.61 -10.51
C GLU A 80 17.73 -0.86 -10.58
N VAL A 81 18.15 -0.48 -11.79
CA VAL A 81 19.49 0.05 -12.09
C VAL A 81 19.89 1.14 -11.08
N GLY A 82 20.79 0.80 -10.15
CA GLY A 82 21.37 1.71 -9.16
C GLY A 82 20.68 1.77 -7.79
N HIS A 83 19.52 1.13 -7.59
CA HIS A 83 18.78 1.18 -6.32
C HIS A 83 18.21 -0.18 -5.93
N ASN A 84 18.47 -0.58 -4.68
CA ASN A 84 17.74 -1.68 -4.04
C ASN A 84 16.38 -1.14 -3.60
N LYS A 85 15.32 -1.57 -4.28
CA LYS A 85 13.96 -1.31 -3.84
C LYS A 85 13.43 -2.55 -3.12
N HIS A 86 12.90 -2.34 -1.93
CA HIS A 86 12.25 -3.39 -1.16
C HIS A 86 10.75 -3.13 -1.18
N GLU A 87 9.97 -4.17 -1.40
CA GLU A 87 8.52 -4.15 -1.30
C GLU A 87 8.12 -5.08 -0.15
N TRP A 88 7.36 -4.55 0.81
CA TRP A 88 6.79 -5.33 1.91
C TRP A 88 5.32 -5.59 1.61
N ILE A 89 4.98 -6.85 1.37
CA ILE A 89 3.71 -7.26 0.82
C ILE A 89 2.90 -7.94 1.91
N PHE A 90 1.78 -7.31 2.26
CA PHE A 90 0.74 -7.91 3.09
C PHE A 90 -0.34 -8.54 2.21
N LYS A 91 -0.75 -9.76 2.55
CA LYS A 91 -1.90 -10.45 1.98
C LYS A 91 -2.78 -10.92 3.13
N GLY A 92 -4.01 -10.44 3.19
CA GLY A 92 -4.95 -10.81 4.25
C GLY A 92 -6.40 -10.56 3.87
N ASP A 93 -7.29 -10.64 4.86
CA ASP A 93 -8.73 -10.51 4.67
C ASP A 93 -9.37 -9.43 5.56
N LYS A 94 -8.57 -8.80 6.44
CA LYS A 94 -9.00 -7.80 7.41
C LYS A 94 -8.36 -6.45 7.12
N ILE A 95 -9.19 -5.42 7.14
CA ILE A 95 -8.74 -4.05 6.92
C ILE A 95 -8.09 -3.47 8.19
N GLU A 96 -8.47 -3.96 9.35
CA GLU A 96 -7.91 -3.58 10.65
C GLU A 96 -6.41 -3.88 10.71
N ASP A 97 -5.97 -4.99 10.10
CA ASP A 97 -4.57 -5.35 10.01
C ASP A 97 -3.79 -4.36 9.12
N VAL A 98 -4.41 -3.95 8.00
CA VAL A 98 -3.86 -2.91 7.12
C VAL A 98 -3.73 -1.57 7.84
N TYR A 99 -4.66 -1.23 8.73
CA TYR A 99 -4.59 0.03 9.48
C TYR A 99 -3.37 0.07 10.41
N ALA A 100 -3.11 -1.01 11.15
CA ALA A 100 -1.93 -1.10 12.01
C ALA A 100 -0.63 -1.00 11.21
N LEU A 101 -0.58 -1.65 10.04
CA LEU A 101 0.57 -1.59 9.14
C LEU A 101 0.76 -0.19 8.53
N ILE A 102 -0.32 0.53 8.21
CA ILE A 102 -0.26 1.93 7.73
C ILE A 102 0.32 2.85 8.80
N GLU A 103 -0.08 2.71 10.06
CA GLU A 103 0.47 3.54 11.15
C GLU A 103 1.98 3.34 11.30
N ILE A 104 2.46 2.10 11.12
CA ILE A 104 3.90 1.80 11.15
C ILE A 104 4.59 2.36 9.90
N ALA A 105 4.01 2.16 8.72
CA ALA A 105 4.53 2.69 7.47
C ALA A 105 4.69 4.22 7.55
N LEU A 106 3.72 4.94 8.12
CA LEU A 106 3.80 6.39 8.31
C LEU A 106 4.94 6.81 9.25
N ARG A 107 5.26 6.01 10.28
CA ARG A 107 6.41 6.29 11.18
C ARG A 107 7.75 6.03 10.52
N ASN A 108 7.78 5.11 9.56
CA ASN A 108 8.99 4.74 8.82
C ASN A 108 9.14 5.49 7.50
N PHE A 109 8.13 6.28 7.11
CA PHE A 109 8.14 7.04 5.88
C PHE A 109 8.95 8.31 6.04
N ASP A 110 10.05 8.38 5.30
CA ASP A 110 10.86 9.57 5.12
C ASP A 110 10.79 10.00 3.64
N PRO A 111 10.17 11.16 3.34
CA PRO A 111 9.99 11.62 1.97
C PRO A 111 11.31 11.96 1.26
N GLU A 112 12.44 12.10 1.96
CA GLU A 112 13.73 12.39 1.33
C GLU A 112 14.44 11.12 0.85
N THR A 113 14.15 9.97 1.46
CA THR A 113 14.88 8.70 1.25
C THR A 113 14.02 7.58 0.67
N THR A 114 12.70 7.73 0.66
CA THR A 114 11.77 6.76 0.06
C THR A 114 11.70 6.99 -1.46
N HIS A 115 11.99 5.97 -2.28
CA HIS A 115 12.04 6.03 -3.75
C HIS A 115 11.09 5.04 -4.44
#